data_AF-A0A2D9W8R4-F1
#
_entry.id   AF-A0A2D9W8R4-F1
#
_cell.length_a   1.000
_cell.length_b   1.000
_cell.length_c   1.000
_cell.angle_alpha   90.00
_cell.angle_beta   90.00
_cell.angle_gamma   90.00
#
_symmetry.space_group_name_H-M   'P 1'
#
loop_
_entity.id
_entity.type
_entity.pdbx_description
1 polymer ?
#
loop_
_entity_poly.entity_id
_entity_poly.type
_entity_poly.pdbx_seq_one_letter_code
_entity_poly.pdbx_strand_id
1 'polypeptide(L)'
;MAEELISMEDMETIFEVTDSLGIHRESVRVELTKEDPGSIQKVADGMVEITLPVNESAEVFCRKLRIDLEAMGYEPADSVLSYDDDDEDDEDTRPASGPKPRLS
;
A
#
# COMPACT_ATOMS: atom_id res chain seq x y z
N MET A 1 -6.27 6.17 -37.28
CA MET A 1 -6.20 5.20 -36.16
C MET A 1 -6.72 5.97 -34.97
N ALA A 2 -7.86 5.59 -34.40
CA ALA A 2 -8.41 6.32 -33.26
C ALA A 2 -7.52 6.00 -32.07
N GLU A 3 -6.77 6.99 -31.63
CA GLU A 3 -6.05 6.96 -30.37
C GLU A 3 -7.13 6.93 -29.29
N GLU A 4 -7.36 5.78 -28.67
CA GLU A 4 -8.33 5.67 -27.58
C GLU A 4 -7.68 6.37 -26.38
N LEU A 5 -8.03 7.64 -26.18
CA LEU A 5 -7.47 8.45 -25.10
C LEU A 5 -8.16 8.14 -23.78
N ILE A 6 -7.43 8.28 -22.68
CA ILE A 6 -8.02 8.20 -21.35
C ILE A 6 -8.94 9.41 -21.11
N SER A 7 -10.05 9.16 -20.44
CA SER A 7 -10.95 10.24 -20.00
C SER A 7 -10.47 10.87 -18.70
N MET A 8 -10.99 12.05 -18.35
CA MET A 8 -10.72 12.66 -17.05
C MET A 8 -11.18 11.77 -15.88
N GLU A 9 -12.28 11.03 -16.07
CA GLU A 9 -12.85 10.12 -15.08
C GLU A 9 -11.95 8.90 -14.85
N ASP A 10 -11.37 8.36 -15.92
CA ASP A 10 -10.36 7.28 -15.85
C ASP A 10 -9.15 7.74 -15.01
N MET A 11 -8.70 8.98 -15.25
CA MET A 11 -7.55 9.56 -14.54
C MET A 11 -7.85 9.80 -13.05
N GLU A 12 -9.05 10.30 -12.72
CA GLU A 12 -9.50 10.49 -11.35
C GLU A 12 -9.55 9.16 -10.58
N THR A 13 -10.10 8.11 -11.20
CA THR A 13 -10.23 6.78 -10.59
C THR A 13 -8.86 6.18 -10.23
N ILE A 14 -7.87 6.30 -11.11
CA ILE A 14 -6.50 5.81 -10.84
C ILE A 14 -5.88 6.55 -9.66
N PHE A 15 -6.03 7.87 -9.62
CA PHE A 15 -5.49 8.68 -8.53
C PHE A 15 -6.17 8.38 -7.20
N GLU A 16 -7.48 8.11 -7.18
CA GLU A 16 -8.20 7.73 -5.96
C GLU A 16 -7.68 6.41 -5.36
N VAL A 17 -7.40 5.41 -6.20
CA VAL A 17 -6.86 4.13 -5.74
C VAL A 17 -5.44 4.27 -5.20
N THR A 18 -4.59 5.01 -5.92
CA THR A 18 -3.19 5.22 -5.51
C THR A 18 -3.09 6.08 -4.25
N ASP A 19 -3.92 7.11 -4.11
CA ASP A 19 -4.04 7.93 -2.90
C ASP A 19 -4.49 7.10 -1.69
N SER A 20 -5.46 6.20 -1.87
CA SER A 20 -5.94 5.27 -0.84
C SER A 20 -4.84 4.31 -0.36
N LEU A 21 -3.87 4.00 -1.21
CA LEU A 21 -2.69 3.18 -0.88
C LEU A 21 -1.54 4.00 -0.28
N GLY A 22 -1.74 5.31 -0.05
CA GLY A 22 -0.69 6.19 0.46
C GLY A 22 0.40 6.54 -0.57
N ILE A 23 0.15 6.31 -1.86
CA ILE A 23 1.08 6.64 -2.93
C ILE A 23 0.83 8.09 -3.36
N HIS A 24 1.84 8.94 -3.21
CA HIS A 24 1.74 10.32 -3.64
C HIS A 24 1.54 10.42 -5.15
N ARG A 25 0.67 11.34 -5.59
CA ARG A 25 0.36 11.56 -7.01
C ARG A 25 1.58 11.86 -7.88
N GLU A 26 2.64 12.44 -7.30
CA GLU A 26 3.92 12.68 -7.97
C GLU A 26 4.68 11.41 -8.34
N SER A 27 4.42 10.32 -7.62
CA SER A 27 4.97 8.99 -7.87
C SER A 27 4.11 8.17 -8.84
N VAL A 28 3.01 8.72 -9.35
CA VAL A 28 2.10 8.01 -10.27
C VAL A 28 2.20 8.64 -11.66
N ARG A 29 2.53 7.81 -12.65
CA ARG A 29 2.55 8.17 -14.06
C ARG A 29 1.46 7.41 -14.79
N VAL A 30 0.51 8.15 -15.35
CA VAL A 30 -0.57 7.59 -16.15
C VAL A 30 -0.35 7.96 -17.61
N GLU A 31 -0.36 6.95 -18.47
CA GLU A 31 -0.28 7.15 -19.91
C GLU A 31 -1.61 7.72 -20.44
N LEU A 32 -1.54 8.79 -21.25
CA LEU A 32 -2.75 9.42 -21.81
C LEU A 32 -3.40 8.58 -22.94
N THR A 33 -2.69 7.55 -23.38
CA THR A 33 -3.05 6.61 -24.43
C THR A 33 -3.45 5.27 -23.82
N LYS A 34 -4.51 4.66 -24.37
CA LYS A 34 -4.88 3.28 -24.03
C LYS A 34 -4.15 2.31 -24.95
N GLU A 35 -3.61 1.24 -24.38
CA GLU A 35 -2.98 0.13 -25.12
C GLU A 35 -3.68 -1.20 -24.80
N ASP A 36 -3.57 -2.20 -25.65
CA ASP A 36 -4.09 -3.55 -25.37
C ASP A 36 -2.97 -4.57 -25.55
N PRO A 37 -2.54 -5.28 -24.47
CA PRO A 37 -3.04 -5.21 -23.10
C PRO A 37 -2.54 -3.97 -22.33
N GLY A 38 -3.33 -3.49 -21.36
CA GLY A 38 -2.87 -2.50 -20.38
C GLY A 38 -1.73 -3.03 -19.51
N SER A 39 -0.94 -2.13 -18.94
CA SER A 39 0.28 -2.47 -18.20
C SER A 39 0.37 -1.75 -16.86
N ILE A 40 0.87 -2.45 -15.85
CA ILE A 40 1.14 -1.93 -14.51
C ILE A 40 2.60 -2.25 -14.21
N GLN A 41 3.40 -1.20 -13.99
CA GLN A 41 4.83 -1.33 -13.75
C GLN A 41 5.21 -0.52 -12.52
N LYS A 42 5.89 -1.16 -11.57
CA LYS A 42 6.59 -0.45 -10.48
C LYS A 42 8.04 -0.23 -10.89
N VAL A 43 8.45 1.03 -10.90
CA VAL A 43 9.80 1.45 -11.25
C VAL A 43 10.66 1.51 -9.98
N ALA A 44 11.97 1.34 -10.13
CA ALA A 44 12.96 1.20 -9.06
C ALA A 44 13.16 2.45 -8.14
N ASP A 45 12.32 3.48 -8.26
CA ASP A 45 12.37 4.72 -7.47
C ASP A 45 11.10 4.93 -6.64
N GLY A 46 10.21 3.93 -6.58
CA GLY A 46 8.89 4.04 -5.95
C GLY A 46 7.82 4.63 -6.86
N MET A 47 8.18 4.98 -8.10
CA MET A 47 7.22 5.42 -9.13
C MET A 47 6.43 4.24 -9.68
N VAL A 48 5.15 4.48 -9.99
CA VAL A 48 4.23 3.53 -10.60
C VAL A 48 3.83 4.07 -11.97
N GLU A 49 4.09 3.29 -13.01
CA GLU A 49 3.67 3.57 -14.38
C GLU A 49 2.46 2.71 -14.72
N ILE A 50 1.43 3.38 -15.23
CA ILE A 50 0.09 2.82 -15.44
C ILE A 50 -0.38 3.13 -16.85
N THR A 51 -0.63 2.08 -17.62
CA THR A 51 -1.17 2.16 -18.98
C THR A 51 -2.52 1.46 -19.01
N LEU A 52 -3.58 2.21 -19.34
CA LEU A 52 -4.95 1.69 -19.34
C LEU A 52 -5.21 0.77 -20.53
N PRO A 53 -5.90 -0.36 -20.33
CA PRO A 53 -6.33 -1.26 -21.38
C PRO A 53 -7.41 -0.64 -22.29
N VAL A 54 -7.40 -0.95 -23.59
CA VAL A 54 -8.49 -0.58 -24.51
C VAL A 54 -9.73 -1.48 -24.33
N ASN A 55 -9.53 -2.74 -23.93
CA ASN A 55 -10.60 -3.74 -23.81
C ASN A 55 -11.43 -3.68 -22.51
N GLU A 56 -11.05 -2.90 -21.50
CA GLU A 56 -11.77 -2.81 -20.21
C GLU A 56 -11.83 -1.38 -19.65
N SER A 57 -12.82 -1.10 -18.80
CA SER A 57 -13.00 0.21 -18.16
C SER A 57 -11.96 0.44 -17.05
N ALA A 58 -11.65 1.72 -16.76
CA ALA A 58 -10.73 2.10 -15.68
C ALA A 58 -11.15 1.52 -14.32
N GLU A 59 -12.44 1.44 -14.01
CA GLU A 59 -12.92 0.85 -12.75
C GLU A 59 -12.50 -0.61 -12.57
N VAL A 60 -12.55 -1.41 -13.63
CA VAL A 60 -12.17 -2.83 -13.59
C VAL A 60 -10.66 -2.95 -13.44
N PHE A 61 -9.94 -2.15 -14.22
CA PHE A 61 -8.49 -2.09 -14.19
C PHE A 61 -7.96 -1.59 -12.83
N CYS A 62 -8.62 -0.62 -12.21
CA CYS A 62 -8.28 -0.09 -10.89
C CYS A 62 -8.34 -1.16 -9.77
N ARG A 63 -9.24 -2.14 -9.89
CA ARG A 63 -9.27 -3.28 -8.96
C ARG A 63 -8.03 -4.15 -9.12
N LYS A 64 -7.58 -4.41 -10.36
CA LYS A 64 -6.32 -5.11 -10.63
C LYS A 64 -5.12 -4.29 -10.14
N LEU A 65 -5.09 -2.99 -10.46
CA LEU A 65 -4.04 -2.06 -10.04
C LEU A 65 -3.80 -2.14 -8.53
N ARG A 66 -4.88 -2.12 -7.75
CA ARG A 66 -4.79 -2.26 -6.29
C ARG A 66 -4.14 -3.58 -5.89
N ILE A 67 -4.60 -4.71 -6.43
CA ILE A 67 -4.07 -6.05 -6.12
C ILE A 67 -2.59 -6.16 -6.50
N ASP A 68 -2.21 -5.64 -7.67
CA ASP A 68 -0.83 -5.61 -8.13
C ASP A 68 0.05 -4.76 -7.20
N LEU A 69 -0.42 -3.58 -6.79
CA LEU A 69 0.29 -2.72 -5.85
C LEU A 69 0.43 -3.37 -4.47
N GLU A 70 -0.64 -3.97 -3.94
CA GLU A 70 -0.62 -4.73 -2.69
C GLU A 70 0.37 -5.91 -2.78
N ALA A 71 0.36 -6.66 -3.88
CA ALA A 71 1.31 -7.76 -4.12
C ALA A 71 2.76 -7.27 -4.24
N MET A 72 2.98 -6.03 -4.68
CA MET A 72 4.29 -5.37 -4.73
C MET A 72 4.71 -4.73 -3.39
N GLY A 73 3.91 -4.88 -2.34
CA GLY A 73 4.20 -4.44 -0.97
C GLY A 73 3.75 -3.02 -0.64
N TYR A 74 2.85 -2.42 -1.42
CA TYR A 74 2.18 -1.18 -1.02
C TYR A 74 0.98 -1.51 -0.13
N GLU A 75 1.09 -1.23 1.16
CA GLU A 75 -0.03 -1.37 2.10
C GLU A 75 -0.77 -0.03 2.25
N PRO A 76 -2.09 -0.05 2.48
CA PRO A 76 -2.85 1.16 2.77
C PRO A 76 -2.25 1.86 4.00
N ALA A 77 -2.14 3.19 3.92
CA ALA A 77 -1.53 4.03 4.97
C ALA A 77 -2.17 3.87 6.37
N ASP A 78 -3.35 3.24 6.45
CA ASP A 78 -4.06 2.95 7.69
C ASP A 78 -3.39 1.83 8.53
N SER A 79 -2.55 0.97 7.92
CA SER A 79 -1.91 -0.17 8.62
C SER A 79 -0.75 0.21 9.55
N VAL A 80 -0.22 1.44 9.45
CA VAL A 80 1.02 1.88 10.15
C VAL A 80 0.78 2.20 11.65
N LEU A 81 -0.46 2.12 12.13
CA LEU A 81 -0.78 2.36 13.55
C LEU A 81 -0.95 1.09 14.39
N SER A 82 -0.65 -0.08 13.84
CA SER A 82 -0.33 -1.25 14.66
C SER A 82 1.07 -1.03 15.25
N TYR A 83 1.15 -0.16 16.26
CA TYR A 83 2.24 -0.23 17.22
C TYR A 83 2.30 -1.67 17.70
N ASP A 84 3.43 -2.30 17.40
CA ASP A 84 3.92 -3.53 17.99
C ASP A 84 3.69 -3.44 19.51
N ASP A 85 2.60 -4.05 19.96
CA ASP A 85 2.30 -4.36 21.35
C ASP A 85 3.14 -5.60 21.69
N ASP A 86 4.47 -5.44 21.71
CA ASP A 86 5.41 -6.50 22.07
C ASP A 86 6.66 -5.88 22.71
N ASP A 87 6.45 -5.19 23.83
CA ASP A 87 7.46 -5.21 24.90
C ASP A 87 6.92 -6.21 25.94
N GLU A 88 7.29 -7.48 25.71
CA GLU A 88 7.04 -8.62 26.58
C GLU A 88 7.42 -8.31 28.05
N ASP A 89 6.51 -8.67 28.95
CA ASP A 89 6.78 -9.00 30.35
C ASP A 89 8.05 -9.89 30.49
N ASP A 90 9.18 -9.35 30.98
CA ASP A 90 10.12 -10.15 31.76
C ASP A 90 10.99 -9.27 32.68
N GLU A 91 10.56 -9.05 33.93
CA GLU A 91 11.53 -9.08 35.03
C GLU A 91 10.91 -9.58 36.35
N ASP A 92 11.51 -10.68 36.82
CA ASP A 92 11.61 -11.15 38.21
C ASP A 92 10.66 -12.28 38.67
N THR A 93 10.92 -13.48 38.11
CA THR A 93 10.72 -14.74 38.85
C THR A 93 11.78 -14.90 39.95
N ARG A 94 11.39 -14.49 41.17
CA ARG A 94 11.88 -14.83 42.53
C ARG A 94 12.97 -15.92 42.66
N PRO A 95 13.76 -15.85 43.75
CA PRO A 95 13.77 -16.99 44.65
C PRO A 95 13.49 -16.63 46.12
N ALA A 96 12.70 -17.49 46.75
CA ALA A 96 12.39 -17.47 48.17
C ALA A 96 13.63 -17.78 49.03
N SER A 97 13.82 -17.04 50.13
CA SER A 97 14.25 -17.60 51.43
C SER A 97 14.24 -16.52 52.53
N GLY A 98 13.60 -16.82 53.67
CA GLY A 98 13.69 -16.03 54.91
C GLY A 98 15.07 -16.14 55.58
N PRO A 99 15.26 -15.81 56.88
CA PRO A 99 14.28 -15.54 57.94
C PRO A 99 14.47 -14.19 58.68
N LYS A 100 13.47 -13.82 59.48
CA LYS A 100 13.48 -12.66 60.41
C LYS A 100 14.61 -12.77 61.44
N PRO A 101 15.17 -11.64 61.92
CA PRO A 101 15.26 -11.47 63.36
C PRO A 101 14.76 -10.10 63.86
N ARG A 102 14.34 -10.14 65.12
CA ARG A 102 13.88 -9.05 65.98
C ARG A 102 15.09 -8.46 66.72
N LEU A 103 15.16 -7.13 66.91
CA LEU A 103 15.82 -6.42 68.03
C LEU A 103 15.73 -4.91 67.73
N SER A 104 15.46 -3.98 68.63
CA SER A 104 15.16 -3.96 70.07
C SER A 104 14.47 -2.64 70.38
#